data_AF-A0A6P6P3W7-F1
#
_entry.id   AF-A0A6P6P3W7-F1
#
_cell.length_a   1.000
_cell.length_b   1.000
_cell.length_c   1.000
_cell.angle_alpha   90.00
_cell.angle_beta   90.00
_cell.angle_gamma   90.00
#
_symmetry.space_group_name_H-M   'P 1'
#
loop_
_entity.id
_entity.type
_entity.pdbx_description
1 polymer ?
#
loop_
_entity_poly.entity_id
_entity_poly.type
_entity_poly.pdbx_seq_one_letter_code
_entity_poly.pdbx_strand_id
1 'polypeptide(L)'
;MTFRYNGSLPGGDRGRKRSRFALHRRTRANGVKPSTVHILSNPHNSEAVNSRGQHSISFTLSRNQTVVVEYCHEDHTDMFQIGRSTESPIDFMLTDTQGASQESEDSCSAPSTISPKVH
;
A
#
# COMPACT_ATOMS: atom_id res chain seq x y z
N MET A 1 -11.19 -2.19 3.42
CA MET A 1 -12.61 -2.34 3.05
C MET A 1 -13.45 -1.84 4.23
N THR A 2 -13.96 -0.62 4.19
CA THR A 2 -14.75 -0.07 5.31
C THR A 2 -16.16 -0.64 5.25
N PHE A 3 -16.37 -1.77 5.91
CA PHE A 3 -17.66 -2.45 6.05
C PHE A 3 -18.76 -1.61 6.73
N ARG A 4 -18.43 -0.44 7.30
CA ARG A 4 -19.34 0.43 8.06
C ARG A 4 -20.40 1.14 7.20
N TYR A 5 -20.22 1.23 5.89
CA TYR A 5 -21.02 2.08 5.01
C TYR A 5 -21.84 1.33 3.95
N ASN A 6 -21.90 -0.01 3.99
CA ASN A 6 -22.71 -0.84 3.08
C ASN A 6 -22.64 -0.47 1.58
N GLY A 7 -21.49 0.03 1.12
CA GLY A 7 -21.31 0.43 -0.28
C GLY A 7 -21.75 1.86 -0.63
N SER A 8 -21.98 2.76 0.34
CA SER A 8 -22.28 4.17 0.09
C SER A 8 -21.44 5.11 0.96
N LEU A 9 -20.56 5.93 0.37
CA LEU A 9 -19.80 6.91 1.15
C LEU A 9 -20.64 8.18 1.45
N PRO A 10 -20.51 8.78 2.66
CA PRO A 10 -21.09 10.09 2.92
C PRO A 10 -20.47 11.13 1.97
N GLY A 11 -21.32 11.84 1.24
CA GLY A 11 -20.94 12.77 0.16
C GLY A 11 -20.82 12.15 -1.25
N GLY A 12 -21.11 10.85 -1.38
CA GLY A 12 -21.06 10.10 -2.63
C GLY A 12 -19.63 9.72 -3.06
N ASP A 13 -19.55 8.90 -4.11
CA ASP A 13 -18.27 8.55 -4.73
C ASP A 13 -17.76 9.75 -5.54
N ARG A 14 -16.55 10.23 -5.26
CA ARG A 14 -15.92 11.36 -5.98
C ARG A 14 -14.45 11.06 -6.28
N GLY A 15 -14.10 11.07 -7.57
CA GLY A 15 -12.73 10.83 -8.03
C GLY A 15 -12.22 9.46 -7.61
N ARG A 16 -11.14 9.45 -6.81
CA ARG A 16 -10.50 8.24 -6.26
C ARG A 16 -11.11 7.74 -4.94
N LYS A 17 -11.99 8.54 -4.31
CA LYS A 17 -12.74 8.17 -3.11
C LYS A 17 -14.00 7.42 -3.54
N ARG A 18 -13.99 6.09 -3.38
CA ARG A 18 -15.10 5.22 -3.79
C ARG A 18 -15.42 4.20 -2.71
N SER A 19 -16.68 3.81 -2.57
CA SER A 19 -17.11 2.77 -1.63
C SER A 19 -16.79 1.34 -2.13
N ARG A 20 -16.68 1.19 -3.45
CA ARG A 20 -16.44 -0.06 -4.16
C ARG A 20 -15.33 0.11 -5.20
N PHE A 21 -14.54 -0.94 -5.37
CA PHE A 21 -13.53 -1.03 -6.42
C PHE A 21 -13.66 -2.36 -7.14
N ALA A 22 -13.89 -2.32 -8.46
CA ALA A 22 -14.00 -3.49 -9.29
C ALA A 22 -12.65 -3.82 -9.91
N LEU A 23 -12.15 -5.03 -9.65
CA LEU A 23 -10.90 -5.52 -10.20
C LEU A 23 -11.13 -6.06 -11.62
N HIS A 24 -10.32 -5.62 -12.56
CA HIS A 24 -10.34 -6.07 -13.95
C HIS A 24 -8.92 -6.37 -14.38
N ARG A 25 -8.74 -7.33 -15.29
CA ARG A 25 -7.42 -7.62 -15.88
C ARG A 25 -6.85 -6.36 -16.54
N ARG A 26 -5.59 -6.04 -16.26
CA ARG A 26 -4.91 -4.87 -16.85
C ARG A 26 -4.55 -5.13 -18.32
N THR A 27 -4.32 -4.05 -19.05
CA THR A 27 -3.82 -4.10 -20.44
C THR A 27 -2.37 -4.57 -20.51
N ARG A 28 -1.57 -4.20 -19.51
CA ARG A 28 -0.21 -4.68 -19.28
C ARG A 28 -0.14 -5.26 -17.88
N ALA A 29 0.32 -6.49 -17.77
CA ALA A 29 0.58 -7.12 -16.48
C ALA A 29 1.50 -6.23 -15.65
N ASN A 30 1.23 -6.14 -14.36
CA ASN A 30 2.10 -5.46 -13.40
C ASN A 30 2.37 -6.36 -12.18
N GLY A 31 2.14 -7.66 -12.34
CA GLY A 31 2.49 -8.71 -11.41
C GLY A 31 3.96 -8.70 -11.04
N VAL A 32 4.25 -9.15 -9.82
CA VAL A 32 5.61 -9.46 -9.39
C VAL A 32 5.66 -10.74 -8.58
N LYS A 33 6.79 -11.43 -8.67
CA LYS A 33 7.07 -12.67 -7.94
C LYS A 33 8.42 -12.58 -7.23
N PRO A 34 8.61 -13.31 -6.10
CA PRO A 34 9.90 -13.36 -5.43
C PRO A 34 10.99 -13.83 -6.38
N SER A 35 12.17 -13.21 -6.28
CA SER A 35 13.35 -13.50 -7.09
C SER A 35 14.56 -13.69 -6.18
N THR A 36 15.49 -12.74 -6.20
CA THR A 36 16.78 -12.85 -5.50
C THR A 36 16.62 -12.51 -4.03
N VAL A 37 17.31 -13.24 -3.16
CA VAL A 37 17.37 -12.96 -1.73
C VAL A 37 18.79 -12.56 -1.35
N HIS A 38 18.93 -11.40 -0.73
CA HIS A 38 20.20 -10.85 -0.28
C HIS A 38 20.24 -10.82 1.25
N ILE A 39 21.33 -11.31 1.84
CA ILE A 39 21.54 -11.26 3.29
C ILE A 39 22.63 -10.22 3.55
N LEU A 40 22.27 -9.12 4.18
CA LEU A 40 23.14 -7.98 4.42
C LEU A 40 23.52 -7.92 5.90
N SER A 41 24.82 -7.79 6.16
CA SER A 41 25.39 -7.65 7.52
C SER A 41 25.34 -6.21 8.04
N ASN A 42 24.97 -5.25 7.19
CA ASN A 42 24.82 -3.84 7.54
C ASN A 42 23.51 -3.31 6.94
N PRO A 43 22.53 -2.89 7.77
CA PRO A 43 21.25 -2.37 7.28
C PRO A 43 21.41 -1.13 6.39
N HIS A 44 22.45 -0.32 6.58
CA HIS A 44 22.69 0.86 5.74
C HIS A 44 22.98 0.52 4.27
N ASN A 45 23.31 -0.74 3.97
CA ASN A 45 23.55 -1.21 2.61
C ASN A 45 22.28 -1.70 1.91
N SER A 46 21.11 -1.72 2.58
CA SER A 46 19.86 -2.16 1.94
C SER A 46 19.48 -1.28 0.75
N GLU A 47 19.72 0.03 0.85
CA GLU A 47 19.49 1.00 -0.23
C GLU A 47 20.34 0.71 -1.48
N ALA A 48 21.52 0.11 -1.30
CA ALA A 48 22.41 -0.24 -2.41
C ALA A 48 21.94 -1.48 -3.18
N VAL A 49 21.09 -2.30 -2.57
CA VAL A 49 20.48 -3.50 -3.18
C VAL A 49 19.20 -3.18 -3.94
N ASN A 50 18.69 -1.95 -3.85
CA ASN A 50 17.56 -1.50 -4.64
C ASN A 50 17.96 -1.39 -6.12
N SER A 51 17.75 -2.48 -6.87
CA SER A 51 17.91 -2.46 -8.33
C SER A 51 16.86 -1.50 -8.91
N ARG A 52 17.34 -0.43 -9.56
CA ARG A 52 16.48 0.65 -10.09
C ARG A 52 15.34 0.06 -10.94
N GLY A 53 14.13 0.10 -10.41
CA GLY A 53 12.92 -0.34 -11.10
C GLY A 53 12.38 -1.71 -10.71
N GLN A 54 12.98 -2.42 -9.76
CA GLN A 54 12.40 -3.64 -9.17
C GLN A 54 11.71 -3.34 -7.84
N HIS A 55 10.77 -4.21 -7.48
CA HIS A 55 10.15 -4.17 -6.16
C HIS A 55 11.02 -4.95 -5.19
N SER A 56 11.14 -4.47 -3.95
CA SER A 56 11.89 -5.17 -2.91
C SER A 56 11.19 -5.10 -1.57
N ILE A 57 11.40 -6.11 -0.73
CA ILE A 57 10.95 -6.13 0.66
C ILE A 57 12.17 -6.40 1.54
N SER A 58 12.40 -5.51 2.50
CA SER A 58 13.51 -5.59 3.45
C SER A 58 13.00 -6.06 4.81
N PHE A 59 13.51 -7.20 5.27
CA PHE A 59 13.26 -7.79 6.59
C PHE A 59 14.46 -7.53 7.49
N THR A 60 14.36 -6.56 8.38
CA THR A 60 15.40 -6.28 9.37
C THR A 60 15.27 -7.26 10.54
N LEU A 61 16.20 -8.22 10.63
CA LEU A 61 16.23 -9.24 11.68
C LEU A 61 17.00 -8.76 12.92
N SER A 62 18.04 -7.96 12.72
CA SER A 62 18.81 -7.34 13.81
C SER A 62 19.46 -6.04 13.36
N ARG A 63 20.14 -5.33 14.28
CA ARG A 63 20.91 -4.12 13.96
C ARG A 63 22.02 -4.35 12.93
N ASN A 64 22.42 -5.60 12.73
CA ASN A 64 23.51 -5.99 11.84
C ASN A 64 23.03 -7.05 10.84
N GLN A 65 21.72 -7.21 10.65
CA GLN A 65 21.20 -8.20 9.72
C GLN A 65 19.88 -7.76 9.10
N THR A 66 19.91 -7.61 7.79
CA THR A 66 18.72 -7.34 6.98
C THR A 66 18.68 -8.33 5.81
N VAL A 67 17.53 -8.95 5.60
CA VAL A 67 17.28 -9.81 4.45
C VAL A 67 16.45 -9.02 3.46
N VAL A 68 16.96 -8.79 2.26
CA VAL A 68 16.24 -8.10 1.18
C VAL A 68 15.79 -9.13 0.16
N VAL A 69 14.49 -9.18 -0.10
CA VAL A 69 13.89 -10.01 -1.14
C VAL A 69 13.53 -9.11 -2.31
N GLU A 70 14.17 -9.32 -3.45
CA GLU A 70 13.82 -8.66 -4.71
C GLU A 70 12.66 -9.40 -5.40
N TYR A 71 11.89 -8.65 -6.15
CA TYR A 71 10.73 -9.12 -6.89
C TYR A 71 10.87 -8.74 -8.35
N CYS A 72 10.82 -9.75 -9.21
CA CYS A 72 10.87 -9.57 -10.66
C CYS A 72 9.47 -9.54 -11.27
N HIS A 73 9.36 -8.99 -12.48
CA HIS A 73 8.10 -8.89 -13.19
C HIS A 73 7.50 -10.28 -13.48
N GLU A 74 6.18 -10.37 -13.33
CA GLU A 74 5.39 -11.54 -13.71
C GLU A 74 4.28 -11.14 -14.69
N ASP A 75 4.22 -11.84 -15.83
CA ASP A 75 3.30 -11.53 -16.93
C ASP A 75 1.88 -12.10 -16.75
N HIS A 76 1.65 -12.90 -15.72
CA HIS A 76 0.40 -13.66 -15.51
C HIS A 76 -0.45 -13.15 -14.36
N THR A 77 0.06 -12.20 -13.58
CA THR A 77 -0.67 -11.61 -12.46
C THR A 77 -0.79 -10.11 -12.61
N ASP A 78 -1.86 -9.58 -12.02
CA ASP A 78 -2.06 -8.15 -11.87
C ASP A 78 -2.02 -7.80 -10.38
N MET A 79 -1.29 -6.75 -10.05
CA MET A 79 -1.26 -6.18 -8.72
C MET A 79 -2.18 -4.97 -8.62
N PHE A 80 -2.93 -4.93 -7.52
CA PHE A 80 -3.74 -3.78 -7.11
C PHE A 80 -3.40 -3.40 -5.68
N GLN A 81 -3.01 -2.16 -5.44
CA GLN A 81 -2.68 -1.69 -4.09
C GLN A 81 -3.84 -0.92 -3.49
N ILE A 82 -4.13 -1.28 -2.23
CA ILE A 82 -5.17 -0.65 -1.43
C ILE A 82 -4.48 0.03 -0.26
N GLY A 83 -4.73 1.32 -0.08
CA GLY A 83 -4.05 2.10 0.95
C GLY A 83 -4.70 3.45 1.17
N ARG A 84 -4.13 4.26 2.04
CA ARG A 84 -4.64 5.62 2.32
C ARG A 84 -3.87 6.72 1.60
N SER A 85 -2.70 6.39 1.06
CA SER A 85 -1.88 7.35 0.32
C SER A 85 -2.57 7.75 -0.98
N THR A 86 -2.38 9.01 -1.36
CA THR A 86 -2.81 9.59 -2.64
C THR A 86 -1.80 9.34 -3.76
N GLU A 87 -0.65 8.75 -3.42
CA GLU A 87 0.42 8.44 -4.36
C GLU A 87 -0.03 7.49 -5.49
N SER A 88 0.67 7.58 -6.61
CA SER A 88 0.38 6.81 -7.82
C SER A 88 0.32 5.28 -7.65
N PRO A 89 1.06 4.63 -6.71
CA PRO A 89 0.97 3.18 -6.57
C PRO A 89 -0.38 2.66 -6.05
N ILE A 90 -1.23 3.53 -5.47
CA ILE A 90 -2.49 3.13 -4.84
C ILE A 90 -3.64 3.15 -5.85
N ASP A 91 -4.20 1.98 -6.14
CA ASP A 91 -5.35 1.82 -7.04
C ASP A 91 -6.67 2.12 -6.33
N PHE A 92 -6.78 1.74 -5.06
CA PHE A 92 -7.98 1.97 -4.26
C PHE A 92 -7.64 2.66 -2.95
N MET A 93 -8.11 3.91 -2.83
CA MET A 93 -7.88 4.71 -1.64
C MET A 93 -8.93 4.45 -0.57
N LEU A 94 -8.48 4.07 0.62
CA LEU A 94 -9.30 4.01 1.81
C LEU A 94 -9.33 5.40 2.47
N THR A 95 -10.54 5.89 2.71
CA THR A 95 -10.74 7.08 3.55
C THR A 95 -11.24 6.66 4.91
N ASP A 96 -10.86 7.40 5.95
CA ASP A 96 -11.41 7.18 7.29
C ASP A 96 -12.93 7.35 7.27
N THR A 97 -13.60 6.38 7.87
CA THR A 97 -14.96 6.52 8.34
C THR A 97 -14.91 7.41 9.57
N GLN A 98 -15.37 8.67 9.48
CA GLN A 98 -15.78 9.37 10.69
C GLN A 98 -16.93 8.54 11.29
N GLY A 99 -16.73 8.05 12.52
CA GLY A 99 -17.79 7.40 13.26
C GLY A 99 -18.96 8.38 13.37
N ALA A 100 -20.18 7.89 13.19
CA ALA A 100 -21.38 8.65 13.47
C ALA A 100 -21.42 8.95 14.98
N SER A 101 -20.78 10.03 15.39
CA SER A 101 -20.91 10.60 16.72
C SER A 101 -20.57 12.08 16.64
N GLN A 102 -21.65 12.84 16.53
CA GLN A 102 -21.84 14.26 16.83
C GLN A 102 -21.21 15.29 15.88
N GLU A 103 -22.11 16.15 15.39
CA GLU A 103 -21.85 17.53 15.03
C GLU A 103 -21.11 18.20 16.21
N SER A 104 -19.80 18.42 16.06
CA SER A 104 -19.10 19.47 16.80
C SER A 104 -17.86 19.87 16.03
N GLU A 105 -17.79 21.15 15.71
CA GLU A 105 -16.59 21.84 15.25
C GLU A 105 -15.50 21.66 16.31
N ASP A 106 -14.57 20.73 16.06
CA ASP A 106 -13.19 20.82 16.51
C ASP A 106 -12.40 19.69 15.85
N SER A 107 -11.51 20.08 14.95
CA SER A 107 -10.62 19.21 14.19
C SER A 107 -9.60 18.55 15.11
N CYS A 108 -9.97 17.43 15.73
CA CYS A 108 -9.02 16.50 16.33
C CYS A 108 -9.04 15.20 15.53
N SER A 109 -8.17 15.13 14.53
CA SER A 109 -7.99 13.95 13.69
C SER A 109 -7.57 12.77 14.57
N ALA A 110 -8.45 11.79 14.73
CA ALA A 110 -8.11 10.54 15.39
C ALA A 110 -6.88 9.90 14.73
N PRO A 111 -5.94 9.34 15.52
CA PRO A 111 -4.71 8.77 14.98
C PRO A 111 -5.01 7.55 14.10
N SER A 112 -4.37 7.50 12.93
CA SER A 112 -4.48 6.39 11.99
C SER A 112 -3.75 5.16 12.49
N THR A 113 -4.40 3.99 12.45
CA THR A 113 -3.81 2.67 12.75
C THR A 113 -3.35 1.93 11.49
N ILE A 114 -3.47 2.55 10.31
CA ILE A 114 -3.11 1.92 9.03
C ILE A 114 -1.70 2.36 8.65
N SER A 115 -0.80 1.39 8.54
CA SER A 115 0.61 1.64 8.25
C SER A 115 0.80 2.37 6.92
N PRO A 116 1.56 3.49 6.88
CA PRO A 116 2.00 4.07 5.62
C PRO A 116 2.98 3.12 4.93
N LYS A 117 2.98 3.14 3.60
CA LYS A 117 3.97 2.41 2.82
C LYS A 117 5.30 3.18 2.90
N VAL A 118 6.28 2.60 3.57
CA VAL A 118 7.64 3.15 3.65
C VAL A 118 8.42 2.64 2.44
N HIS A 119 9.13 3.54 1.75
CA HIS A 119 9.99 3.24 0.61
C HIS A 119 11.27 2.55 1.07
#